data_AF-A0A0W1L2R7-F1
#
_entry.id   AF-A0A0W1L2R7-F1
#
_cell.length_a   1.000
_cell.length_b   1.000
_cell.length_c   1.000
_cell.angle_alpha   90.00
_cell.angle_beta   90.00
_cell.angle_gamma   90.00
#
_symmetry.space_group_name_H-M   'P 1'
#
loop_
_entity.id
_entity.type
_entity.pdbx_description
1 polymer ?
#
loop_
_entity_poly.entity_id
_entity_poly.type
_entity_poly.pdbx_seq_one_letter_code
_entity_poly.pdbx_strand_id
1 'polypeptide(L)'
;MYFWKIESLKSDLREGNLTQSNDLKYLAGTLVLFVLASFPSDTVNLFDYFNILLGVLSVICGTALCFFANGGNQGSDFLRRYLSISWVVGIRLLVTTVPIFILIYVVVELAGYGFSEETNSLDLALQTVFSVFYYWRVIHYIKQISE
;
A
#
# COMPACT_ATOMS: atom_id res chain seq x y z
N MET A 1 -0.68 -11.38 -17.73
CA MET A 1 0.37 -11.44 -16.69
C MET A 1 1.04 -12.79 -16.80
N TYR A 2 2.34 -12.79 -17.00
CA TYR A 2 3.20 -13.97 -16.93
C TYR A 2 3.65 -14.17 -15.48
N PHE A 3 3.48 -15.39 -14.95
CA PHE A 3 3.93 -15.78 -13.61
C PHE A 3 5.31 -16.46 -13.62
N TRP A 4 5.68 -17.09 -14.74
CA TRP A 4 6.89 -17.91 -14.84
C TRP A 4 7.71 -17.66 -16.13
N LYS A 5 7.04 -17.38 -17.25
CA LYS A 5 7.65 -17.22 -18.58
C LYS A 5 8.34 -15.87 -18.75
N ILE A 6 9.54 -15.73 -18.18
CA ILE A 6 10.31 -14.46 -18.19
C ILE A 6 10.69 -14.01 -19.62
N GLU A 7 10.99 -14.94 -20.53
CA GLU A 7 11.35 -14.59 -21.91
C GLU A 7 10.17 -13.98 -22.69
N SER A 8 8.94 -14.50 -22.49
CA SER A 8 7.73 -13.90 -23.06
C SER A 8 7.49 -12.49 -22.53
N LEU A 9 7.66 -12.29 -21.21
CA LEU A 9 7.55 -10.97 -20.60
C LEU A 9 8.59 -9.98 -21.16
N LYS A 10 9.84 -10.41 -21.34
CA LYS A 10 10.90 -9.57 -21.93
C LYS A 10 10.55 -9.14 -23.36
N SER A 11 10.01 -10.03 -24.19
CA SER A 11 9.58 -9.70 -25.55
C SER A 11 8.50 -8.62 -25.53
N ASP A 12 7.43 -8.85 -24.76
CA ASP A 12 6.30 -7.91 -24.68
C ASP A 12 6.70 -6.55 -24.10
N LEU A 13 7.65 -6.52 -23.16
CA LEU A 13 8.20 -5.27 -22.62
C LEU A 13 8.98 -4.48 -23.69
N ARG A 14 9.80 -5.17 -24.51
CA ARG A 14 10.57 -4.54 -25.58
C ARG A 14 9.69 -3.99 -26.70
N GLU A 15 8.62 -4.73 -27.01
CA GLU A 15 7.67 -4.38 -28.07
C GLU A 15 6.61 -3.37 -27.61
N GLY A 16 6.50 -3.11 -26.30
CA GLY A 16 5.49 -2.19 -25.75
C GLY A 16 4.08 -2.79 -25.72
N ASN A 17 3.96 -4.12 -25.74
CA ASN A 17 2.68 -4.84 -25.80
C ASN A 17 1.95 -4.93 -24.45
N LEU A 18 2.55 -4.45 -23.36
CA LEU A 18 1.93 -4.47 -22.03
C LEU A 18 0.92 -3.33 -21.86
N THR A 19 -0.30 -3.68 -21.48
CA THR A 19 -1.35 -2.71 -21.19
C THR A 19 -1.24 -2.16 -19.76
N GLN A 20 -1.92 -1.04 -19.48
CA GLN A 20 -2.05 -0.50 -18.12
C GLN A 20 -2.66 -1.52 -17.14
N SER A 21 -3.55 -2.40 -17.60
CA SER A 21 -4.08 -3.51 -16.77
C SER A 21 -3.00 -4.54 -16.41
N ASN A 22 -1.99 -4.74 -17.26
CA ASN A 22 -0.86 -5.59 -16.92
C ASN A 22 -0.05 -4.92 -15.79
N ASP A 23 0.19 -3.61 -15.86
CA ASP A 23 0.88 -2.86 -14.82
C ASP A 23 0.17 -2.99 -13.46
N LEU A 24 -1.16 -2.81 -13.42
CA LEU A 24 -1.95 -3.03 -12.20
C LEU A 24 -1.73 -4.43 -11.61
N LYS A 25 -1.83 -5.48 -12.45
CA LYS A 25 -1.71 -6.87 -11.99
C LYS A 25 -0.31 -7.17 -11.45
N TYR A 26 0.73 -6.73 -12.14
CA TYR A 26 2.11 -6.90 -11.69
C TYR A 26 2.36 -6.14 -10.39
N LEU A 27 1.99 -4.87 -10.33
CA LEU A 27 2.16 -4.03 -9.14
C LEU A 27 1.40 -4.60 -7.93
N ALA A 28 0.11 -4.90 -8.08
CA ALA A 28 -0.71 -5.46 -7.01
C ALA A 28 -0.16 -6.82 -6.53
N GLY A 29 0.23 -7.70 -7.46
CA GLY A 29 0.85 -8.98 -7.12
C GLY A 29 2.15 -8.79 -6.31
N THR A 30 3.04 -7.90 -6.73
CA THR A 30 4.27 -7.60 -6.02
C THR A 30 4.01 -7.03 -4.63
N LEU A 31 3.11 -6.04 -4.50
CA LEU A 31 2.81 -5.42 -3.21
C LEU A 31 2.13 -6.40 -2.25
N VAL A 32 1.23 -7.27 -2.74
CA VAL A 32 0.63 -8.33 -1.92
C VAL A 32 1.70 -9.30 -1.40
N LEU A 33 2.67 -9.70 -2.24
CA LEU A 33 3.78 -10.54 -1.79
C LEU A 33 4.62 -9.85 -0.70
N PHE A 34 4.84 -8.54 -0.78
CA PHE A 34 5.52 -7.81 0.28
C PHE A 34 4.73 -7.74 1.59
N VAL A 35 3.42 -7.56 1.53
CA VAL A 35 2.57 -7.62 2.75
C VAL A 35 2.59 -9.03 3.35
N LEU A 36 2.51 -10.08 2.52
CA LEU A 36 2.59 -11.45 3.03
C LEU A 36 3.97 -11.78 3.60
N ALA A 37 5.04 -11.22 3.05
CA ALA A 37 6.39 -11.39 3.57
C ALA A 37 6.63 -10.66 4.90
N SER A 38 5.77 -9.70 5.27
CA SER A 38 5.83 -9.03 6.59
C SER A 38 5.09 -9.77 7.69
N PHE A 39 4.63 -11.00 7.45
CA PHE A 39 4.00 -11.83 8.46
C PHE A 39 5.01 -12.17 9.58
N PRO A 40 4.66 -12.00 10.87
CA PRO A 40 5.58 -12.26 11.97
C PRO A 40 5.99 -13.74 12.02
N SER A 41 7.27 -14.01 12.32
CA SER A 41 7.84 -15.36 12.38
C SER A 41 7.71 -16.03 13.76
N ASP A 42 7.39 -15.26 14.79
CA ASP A 42 7.38 -15.68 16.19
C ASP A 42 5.95 -15.98 16.67
N THR A 43 5.64 -15.75 17.95
CA THR A 43 4.29 -15.94 18.50
C THR A 43 3.29 -15.02 17.83
N VAL A 44 2.36 -15.62 17.09
CA VAL A 44 1.32 -14.91 16.32
C VAL A 44 0.06 -14.80 17.17
N ASN A 45 -0.51 -13.60 17.27
CA ASN A 45 -1.79 -13.37 17.90
C ASN A 45 -2.90 -13.08 16.88
N LEU A 46 -4.14 -12.95 17.34
CA LEU A 46 -5.29 -12.72 16.47
C LEU A 46 -5.19 -11.39 15.69
N PHE A 47 -4.61 -10.35 16.29
CA PHE A 47 -4.48 -9.05 15.67
C PHE A 47 -3.45 -9.04 14.54
N ASP A 48 -2.42 -9.89 14.60
CA ASP A 48 -1.48 -10.08 13.49
C ASP A 48 -2.18 -10.58 12.21
N TYR A 49 -3.10 -11.54 12.35
CA TYR A 49 -3.89 -12.02 11.21
C TYR A 49 -4.77 -10.91 10.62
N PHE A 50 -5.41 -10.11 11.48
CA PHE A 50 -6.21 -8.98 11.02
C PHE A 50 -5.36 -7.90 10.36
N ASN A 51 -4.17 -7.64 10.89
CA ASN A 51 -3.20 -6.68 10.36
C ASN A 51 -2.82 -7.04 8.92
N ILE A 52 -2.46 -8.30 8.69
CA ILE A 52 -2.07 -8.80 7.38
C ILE A 52 -3.27 -8.81 6.41
N LEU A 53 -4.44 -9.26 6.86
CA LEU A 53 -5.65 -9.25 6.04
C LEU A 53 -6.00 -7.83 5.61
N LEU A 54 -5.97 -6.87 6.54
CA LEU A 54 -6.22 -5.47 6.26
C LEU A 54 -5.18 -4.89 5.30
N GLY A 55 -3.90 -5.23 5.48
CA GLY A 55 -2.81 -4.82 4.59
C GLY A 55 -3.03 -5.30 3.16
N VAL A 56 -3.38 -6.58 2.97
CA VAL A 56 -3.67 -7.15 1.65
C VAL A 56 -4.88 -6.46 1.01
N LEU A 57 -5.98 -6.30 1.75
CA LEU A 57 -7.18 -5.62 1.25
C LEU A 57 -6.89 -4.17 0.89
N SER A 58 -6.13 -3.46 1.73
CA SER A 58 -5.74 -2.07 1.49
C SER A 58 -4.90 -1.93 0.22
N VAL A 59 -3.92 -2.82 0.02
CA VAL A 59 -3.08 -2.82 -1.18
C VAL A 59 -3.90 -3.11 -2.44
N ILE A 60 -4.73 -4.16 -2.42
CA ILE A 60 -5.53 -4.55 -3.59
C ILE A 60 -6.52 -3.44 -3.94
N CYS A 61 -7.34 -3.03 -2.98
CA CYS A 61 -8.37 -2.02 -3.20
C CYS A 61 -7.76 -0.66 -3.51
N GLY A 62 -6.78 -0.21 -2.74
CA GLY A 62 -6.13 1.08 -2.93
C GLY A 62 -5.44 1.20 -4.28
N THR A 63 -4.71 0.16 -4.69
CA THR A 63 -4.02 0.14 -6.00
C THR A 63 -5.01 0.05 -7.16
N ALA A 64 -6.09 -0.73 -7.04
CA ALA A 64 -7.16 -0.77 -8.03
C ALA A 64 -7.88 0.58 -8.17
N LEU A 65 -8.20 1.25 -7.05
CA LEU A 65 -8.82 2.57 -7.08
C LEU A 65 -7.90 3.63 -7.71
N CYS A 66 -6.59 3.58 -7.44
CA CYS A 66 -5.62 4.42 -8.12
C CYS A 66 -5.61 4.17 -9.64
N PHE A 67 -5.72 2.91 -10.07
CA PHE A 67 -5.79 2.54 -11.48
C PHE A 67 -7.02 3.11 -12.17
N PHE A 68 -8.19 3.00 -11.55
CA PHE A 68 -9.41 3.60 -12.10
C PHE A 68 -9.37 5.13 -12.08
N ALA A 69 -8.80 5.74 -11.04
CA ALA A 69 -8.59 7.18 -11.00
C ALA A 69 -7.63 7.70 -12.08
N ASN A 70 -6.72 6.84 -12.56
CA ASN A 70 -5.83 7.12 -13.69
C ASN A 70 -6.53 6.98 -15.07
N GLY A 71 -7.82 6.66 -15.12
CA GLY A 71 -8.54 6.37 -16.37
C GLY A 71 -8.53 4.90 -16.79
N GLY A 72 -8.04 4.00 -15.92
CA GLY A 72 -7.97 2.57 -16.20
C GLY A 72 -7.14 2.24 -17.45
N ASN A 73 -7.69 1.42 -18.35
CA ASN A 73 -7.01 1.07 -19.61
C ASN A 73 -6.93 2.21 -20.62
N GLN A 74 -7.76 3.24 -20.47
CA GLN A 74 -7.69 4.45 -21.31
C GLN A 74 -6.74 5.49 -20.71
N GLY A 75 -6.22 5.23 -19.50
CA GLY A 75 -5.18 6.03 -18.87
C GLY A 75 -3.82 5.86 -19.54
N SER A 76 -2.87 6.67 -19.10
CA SER A 76 -1.47 6.57 -19.51
C SER A 76 -0.55 6.52 -18.29
N ASP A 77 0.62 5.90 -18.47
CA ASP A 77 1.73 5.91 -17.51
C ASP A 77 1.34 5.56 -16.05
N PHE A 78 0.40 4.63 -15.84
CA PHE A 78 -0.13 4.29 -14.51
C PHE A 78 0.99 3.95 -13.54
N LEU A 79 1.90 3.05 -13.90
CA LEU A 79 2.98 2.63 -13.00
C LEU A 79 3.88 3.79 -12.60
N ARG A 80 4.26 4.64 -13.56
CA ARG A 80 5.11 5.82 -13.32
C ARG A 80 4.42 6.83 -12.42
N ARG A 81 3.15 7.15 -12.71
CA ARG A 81 2.34 8.09 -11.91
C ARG A 81 2.09 7.54 -10.50
N TYR A 82 1.70 6.27 -10.39
CA TYR A 82 1.49 5.59 -9.12
C TYR A 82 2.74 5.65 -8.26
N LEU A 83 3.89 5.19 -8.75
CA LEU A 83 5.11 5.10 -7.95
C LEU A 83 5.62 6.48 -7.53
N SER A 84 5.64 7.45 -8.46
CA SER A 84 6.14 8.80 -8.16
C SER A 84 5.26 9.56 -7.18
N ILE A 85 3.93 9.53 -7.36
CA ILE A 85 2.98 10.20 -6.46
C ILE A 85 2.96 9.48 -5.11
N SER A 86 2.89 8.16 -5.10
CA SER A 86 2.94 7.33 -3.89
C SER A 86 4.17 7.64 -3.04
N TRP A 87 5.35 7.76 -3.68
CA TRP A 87 6.58 8.10 -3.00
C TRP A 87 6.49 9.46 -2.29
N VAL A 88 6.12 10.51 -3.01
CA VAL A 88 6.07 11.87 -2.45
C VAL A 88 5.01 11.98 -1.36
N VAL A 89 3.82 11.40 -1.57
CA VAL A 89 2.75 11.36 -0.57
C VAL A 89 3.19 10.57 0.65
N GLY A 90 3.82 9.40 0.45
CA GLY A 90 4.34 8.55 1.51
C GLY A 90 5.35 9.28 2.39
N ILE A 91 6.34 9.95 1.80
CA ILE A 91 7.33 10.73 2.57
C ILE A 91 6.66 11.84 3.38
N ARG A 92 5.74 12.61 2.76
CA ARG A 92 5.01 13.68 3.47
C ARG A 92 4.22 13.12 4.64
N LEU A 93 3.53 11.99 4.45
CA LEU A 93 2.77 11.36 5.50
C LEU A 93 3.67 10.83 6.61
N LEU A 94 4.74 10.09 6.29
CA LEU A 94 5.69 9.59 7.29
C LEU A 94 6.24 10.71 8.18
N VAL A 95 6.67 11.83 7.58
CA VAL A 95 7.18 12.98 8.34
C VAL A 95 6.12 13.56 9.29
N THR A 96 4.85 13.54 8.91
CA THR A 96 3.76 14.05 9.75
C THR A 96 3.24 13.03 10.76
N THR A 97 3.10 11.75 10.39
CA THR A 97 2.40 10.74 11.20
C THR A 97 3.33 10.05 12.18
N VAL A 98 4.62 9.88 11.86
CA VAL A 98 5.56 9.24 12.79
C VAL A 98 5.67 10.02 14.11
N PRO A 99 5.87 11.36 14.13
CA PRO A 99 5.87 12.11 15.38
C PRO A 99 4.54 12.01 16.15
N ILE A 100 3.41 11.99 15.43
CA ILE A 100 2.08 11.86 16.04
C ILE A 100 1.92 10.49 16.70
N PHE A 101 2.32 9.41 16.02
CA PHE A 101 2.22 8.07 16.57
C PHE A 101 3.13 7.91 17.79
N ILE A 102 4.37 8.41 17.73
CA ILE A 102 5.27 8.45 18.90
C ILE A 102 4.59 9.17 20.07
N LEU A 103 4.00 10.34 19.84
CA LEU A 103 3.30 11.08 20.88
C LEU A 103 2.12 10.29 21.47
N ILE A 104 1.32 9.63 20.63
CA ILE A 104 0.20 8.78 21.09
C ILE A 104 0.73 7.67 22.01
N TYR A 105 1.77 6.95 21.59
CA TYR A 105 2.38 5.89 22.38
C TYR A 105 2.94 6.41 23.72
N VAL A 106 3.64 7.55 23.72
CA VAL A 106 4.13 8.19 24.95
C VAL A 106 2.97 8.52 25.90
N VAL A 107 1.85 9.06 25.39
CA VAL A 107 0.68 9.38 26.22
C VAL A 107 0.02 8.12 26.79
N VAL A 108 -0.09 7.05 26.02
CA VAL A 108 -0.64 5.76 26.45
C VAL A 108 0.18 5.17 27.60
N GLU A 109 1.51 5.22 27.49
CA GLU A 109 2.42 4.78 28.55
C GLU A 109 2.27 5.61 29.82
N LEU A 110 2.29 6.95 29.69
CA LEU A 110 2.13 7.86 30.83
C LEU A 110 0.76 7.73 31.52
N ALA A 111 -0.27 7.28 30.79
CA ALA A 111 -1.59 6.99 31.34
C ALA A 111 -1.67 5.63 32.07
N GLY A 112 -0.57 4.86 32.11
CA GLY A 112 -0.45 3.61 32.87
C GLY A 112 -0.99 2.38 32.15
N TYR A 113 -1.27 2.46 30.84
CA TYR A 113 -1.71 1.31 30.05
C TYR A 113 -0.57 0.37 29.63
N GLY A 114 0.68 0.85 29.67
CA GLY A 114 1.86 0.08 29.26
C GLY A 114 2.00 -0.04 27.74
N PHE A 115 3.20 -0.39 27.27
CA PHE A 115 3.44 -0.84 25.90
C PHE A 115 3.21 -2.35 25.76
N SER A 116 2.37 -2.74 24.81
CA SER A 116 2.31 -4.11 24.34
C SER A 116 3.43 -4.34 23.32
N GLU A 117 4.24 -5.38 23.51
CA GLU A 117 5.19 -5.83 22.49
C GLU A 117 4.50 -6.55 21.33
N GLU A 118 3.29 -7.08 21.56
CA GLU A 118 2.48 -7.71 20.54
C GLU A 118 1.53 -6.72 19.85
N THR A 119 1.18 -7.00 18.59
CA THR A 119 0.17 -6.26 17.85
C THR A 119 -1.15 -6.23 18.61
N ASN A 120 -1.72 -5.05 18.79
CA ASN A 120 -2.96 -4.82 19.51
C ASN A 120 -3.97 -3.99 18.68
N SER A 121 -5.11 -3.68 19.28
CA SER A 121 -6.20 -2.94 18.62
C SER A 121 -5.85 -1.48 18.28
N LEU A 122 -4.99 -0.83 19.06
CA LEU A 122 -4.50 0.51 18.76
C LEU A 122 -3.63 0.49 17.50
N ASP A 123 -2.73 -0.49 17.37
CA ASP A 123 -1.85 -0.63 16.20
C ASP A 123 -2.68 -0.82 14.92
N LEU A 124 -3.69 -1.70 14.97
CA LEU A 124 -4.63 -1.90 13.88
C LEU A 124 -5.40 -0.62 13.51
N ALA A 125 -5.87 0.13 14.51
CA ALA A 125 -6.60 1.36 14.28
C ALA A 125 -5.70 2.41 13.60
N LEU A 126 -4.49 2.61 14.11
CA LEU A 126 -3.51 3.55 13.54
C LEU A 126 -3.12 3.15 12.11
N GLN A 127 -2.87 1.87 11.86
CA GLN A 127 -2.59 1.35 10.52
C GLN A 127 -3.75 1.57 9.55
N THR A 128 -4.99 1.31 9.99
CA THR A 128 -6.20 1.51 9.18
C THR A 128 -6.33 2.98 8.78
N VAL A 129 -6.23 3.89 9.76
CA VAL A 129 -6.32 5.33 9.52
C VAL A 129 -5.23 5.80 8.57
N PHE A 130 -3.99 5.36 8.79
CA PHE A 130 -2.87 5.69 7.92
C PHE A 130 -3.10 5.22 6.48
N SER A 131 -3.50 3.95 6.30
CA SER A 131 -3.71 3.35 4.98
C SER A 131 -4.83 4.02 4.20
N VAL A 132 -5.97 4.29 4.86
CA VAL A 132 -7.11 4.99 4.25
C VAL A 132 -6.70 6.39 3.82
N PHE A 133 -6.03 7.14 4.71
CA PHE A 133 -5.62 8.51 4.40
C PHE A 133 -4.56 8.55 3.29
N TYR A 134 -3.58 7.64 3.34
CA TYR A 134 -2.56 7.47 2.31
C TYR A 134 -3.18 7.25 0.93
N TYR A 135 -4.02 6.22 0.77
CA TYR A 135 -4.61 5.91 -0.52
C TYR A 135 -5.57 7.01 -0.99
N TRP A 136 -6.35 7.61 -0.08
CA TRP A 136 -7.20 8.76 -0.43
C TRP A 136 -6.39 9.91 -1.05
N ARG A 137 -5.24 10.25 -0.45
CA ARG A 137 -4.35 11.30 -0.98
C ARG A 137 -3.74 10.92 -2.32
N VAL A 138 -3.24 9.69 -2.46
CA VAL A 138 -2.65 9.22 -3.74
C VAL A 138 -3.68 9.23 -4.86
N ILE A 139 -4.87 8.69 -4.61
CA ILE A 139 -5.99 8.67 -5.56
C ILE A 139 -6.35 10.08 -6.00
N HIS A 140 -6.46 11.02 -5.05
CA HIS A 140 -6.78 12.41 -5.34
C HIS A 140 -5.76 13.06 -6.29
N TYR A 141 -4.46 12.89 -6.03
CA TYR A 141 -3.41 13.46 -6.87
C TYR A 141 -3.32 12.79 -8.25
N ILE A 142 -3.51 11.47 -8.34
CA ILE A 142 -3.57 10.76 -9.62
C ILE A 142 -4.74 11.28 -10.47
N LYS A 143 -5.91 11.50 -9.84
CA LYS A 143 -7.09 11.99 -10.55
C LYS A 143 -6.86 13.38 -11.13
N GLN A 144 -6.23 14.29 -10.37
CA GLN A 144 -5.95 15.67 -10.81
C GLN A 144 -5.08 15.78 -12.07
N ILE A 145 -4.25 14.78 -12.37
CA ILE A 145 -3.39 14.77 -13.57
C ILE A 145 -3.95 13.91 -14.71
N SER A 146 -5.10 13.27 -14.48
CA SER A 146 -5.77 12.40 -15.45
C SER A 146 -7.01 13.04 -16.05
N GLU A 147 -7.45 14.17 -15.47
CA GLU A 147 -8.36 15.16 -16.07
C GLU A 147 -7.60 16.05 -17.07
#